data_AF-A0A1H3JIB9-F1
#
_entry.id   AF-A0A1H3JIB9-F1
#
_cell.length_a   1.000
_cell.length_b   1.000
_cell.length_c   1.000
_cell.angle_alpha   90.00
_cell.angle_beta   90.00
_cell.angle_gamma   90.00
#
_symmetry.space_group_name_H-M   'P 1'
#
loop_
_entity.id
_entity.type
_entity.pdbx_description
1 polymer ?
#
loop_
_entity_poly.entity_id
_entity_poly.type
_entity_poly.pdbx_seq_one_letter_code
_entity_poly.pdbx_strand_id
1 'polypeptide(L)'
;MVRCSLHRQAALANGTHHLVAAGVDVNGDPRYLVTEVPVSGGTAVVTAAGLAYTGFTPLPFIGAGALALLAGAGLLVASRRRAS
;
A
#
# COMPACT_ATOMS: atom_id res chain seq x y z
N MET A 1 -0.40 4.44 28.16
CA MET A 1 0.52 4.90 27.10
C MET A 1 1.11 3.68 26.41
N VAL A 2 0.59 3.29 25.25
CA VAL A 2 1.04 2.08 24.52
C VAL A 2 2.31 2.46 23.74
N ARG A 3 3.45 1.92 24.17
CA ARG A 3 4.75 2.22 23.56
C ARG A 3 4.99 1.25 22.41
N CYS A 4 4.61 1.61 21.19
CA CYS A 4 4.99 0.84 20.00
C CYS A 4 6.46 1.11 19.66
N SER A 5 7.35 0.19 20.03
CA SER A 5 8.75 0.20 19.62
C SER A 5 8.84 -0.22 18.15
N LEU A 6 9.11 0.76 17.28
CA LEU A 6 9.39 0.57 15.86
C LEU A 6 10.76 -0.13 15.69
N HIS A 7 10.77 -1.45 15.84
CA HIS A 7 11.90 -2.30 15.44
C HIS A 7 11.79 -2.50 13.93
N ARG A 8 12.83 -2.17 13.16
CA ARG A 8 12.87 -2.31 11.70
C ARG A 8 12.36 -3.69 11.26
N GLN A 9 11.17 -3.76 10.64
CA GLN A 9 10.55 -5.04 10.29
C GLN A 9 11.07 -5.53 8.94
N ALA A 10 11.86 -6.59 8.99
CA ALA A 10 11.98 -7.54 7.89
C ALA A 10 10.57 -8.09 7.57
N ALA A 11 10.32 -8.36 6.29
CA ALA A 11 9.05 -8.86 5.79
C ALA A 11 8.51 -10.02 6.67
N LEU A 12 7.26 -9.88 7.10
CA LEU A 12 6.57 -10.90 7.89
C LEU A 12 6.39 -12.16 7.02
N ALA A 13 6.93 -13.28 7.46
CA ALA A 13 6.79 -14.55 6.76
C ALA A 13 5.33 -14.98 6.68
N ASN A 14 4.99 -15.81 5.69
CA ASN A 14 3.65 -16.36 5.56
C ASN A 14 3.29 -17.20 6.78
N GLY A 15 2.08 -17.00 7.29
CA GLY A 15 1.56 -17.71 8.46
C GLY A 15 0.62 -16.86 9.29
N THR A 16 0.16 -17.44 10.39
CA THR A 16 -0.66 -16.74 11.38
C THR A 16 0.23 -15.99 12.35
N HIS A 17 0.05 -14.66 12.44
CA HIS A 17 0.75 -13.81 13.40
C HIS A 17 -0.25 -13.22 14.40
N HIS A 18 0.18 -13.10 15.66
CA HIS A 18 -0.65 -12.50 16.71
C HIS A 18 -0.16 -11.09 17.02
N LEU A 19 -1.05 -10.11 16.88
CA LEU A 19 -0.82 -8.79 17.45
C LEU A 19 -1.36 -8.79 18.87
N VAL A 20 -0.45 -8.65 19.83
CA VAL A 20 -0.77 -8.62 21.25
C VAL A 20 -0.57 -7.21 21.77
N ALA A 21 -1.67 -6.55 22.15
CA ALA A 21 -1.62 -5.28 22.87
C ALA A 21 -1.89 -5.54 24.35
N ALA A 22 -0.99 -5.05 25.20
CA ALA A 22 -1.16 -5.08 26.65
C ALA A 22 -1.45 -3.66 27.16
N GLY A 23 -2.43 -3.55 28.05
CA GLY A 23 -2.78 -2.31 28.74
C GLY A 23 -3.16 -2.59 30.18
N VAL A 24 -3.30 -1.52 30.96
CA VAL A 24 -3.91 -1.56 32.29
C VAL A 24 -5.18 -0.73 32.23
N ASP A 25 -6.25 -1.20 32.85
CA ASP A 25 -7.49 -0.45 32.94
C ASP A 25 -7.45 0.60 34.06
N VAL A 26 -8.57 1.30 34.27
CA VAL A 26 -8.67 2.39 35.26
C VAL A 26 -8.53 1.92 36.71
N ASN A 27 -8.73 0.61 36.96
CA ASN A 27 -8.56 0.00 38.28
C ASN A 27 -7.15 -0.58 38.45
N GLY A 28 -6.31 -0.51 37.42
CA GLY A 28 -4.97 -1.06 37.41
C GLY A 28 -4.89 -2.52 36.96
N ASP A 29 -6.00 -3.12 36.51
CA ASP A 29 -6.01 -4.52 36.10
C ASP A 29 -5.41 -4.67 34.69
N PRO A 30 -4.48 -5.63 34.47
CA PRO A 30 -3.89 -5.86 33.17
C PRO A 30 -4.91 -6.46 32.21
N ARG A 31 -5.00 -5.91 31.01
CA ARG A 31 -5.84 -6.40 29.91
C ARG A 31 -5.01 -6.65 28.67
N TYR A 32 -5.32 -7.75 28.00
CA TYR A 32 -4.68 -8.14 26.75
C TYR A 32 -5.71 -8.20 25.64
N LEU A 33 -5.41 -7.53 24.53
CA LEU A 33 -6.14 -7.67 23.29
C LEU A 33 -5.26 -8.44 22.32
N VAL A 34 -5.77 -9.58 21.84
CA VAL A 34 -5.09 -10.45 20.90
C VAL A 34 -5.89 -10.48 19.61
N THR A 35 -5.26 -10.04 18.53
CA THR A 35 -5.85 -10.12 17.18
C THR A 35 -5.01 -11.07 16.34
N GLU A 36 -5.68 -12.04 15.74
CA GLU A 36 -5.07 -12.96 14.77
C GLU A 36 -4.98 -12.29 13.40
N VAL A 37 -3.79 -12.29 12.80
CA VAL A 37 -3.52 -11.73 11.48
C VAL A 37 -2.99 -12.85 10.58
N PRO A 38 -3.82 -13.42 9.70
CA PRO A 38 -3.34 -14.36 8.70
C PRO A 38 -2.56 -13.60 7.61
N VAL A 39 -1.29 -13.97 7.41
CA VAL A 39 -0.45 -13.45 6.31
C VAL A 39 -0.26 -14.57 5.30
N SER A 40 -0.98 -14.49 4.17
CA SER A 40 -0.70 -15.32 3.00
C SER A 40 0.23 -14.58 2.06
N GLY A 41 1.38 -15.16 1.73
CA GLY A 41 2.30 -14.53 0.80
C GLY A 41 1.77 -14.62 -0.61
N GLY A 42 1.47 -13.44 -1.14
CA GLY A 42 1.68 -13.12 -2.53
C GLY A 42 2.73 -12.01 -2.55
N THR A 43 3.63 -12.02 -3.53
CA THR A 43 4.20 -10.76 -3.95
C THR A 43 3.02 -9.86 -4.30
N ALA A 44 2.96 -8.66 -3.72
CA ALA A 44 2.11 -7.60 -4.25
C ALA A 44 2.67 -7.21 -5.62
N VAL A 45 2.47 -8.09 -6.60
CA VAL A 45 2.67 -7.75 -8.00
C VAL A 45 1.62 -6.70 -8.25
N VAL A 46 2.08 -5.47 -8.45
CA VAL A 46 1.25 -4.39 -9.00
C VAL A 46 0.99 -4.75 -10.48
N THR A 47 0.30 -5.86 -10.72
CA THR A 47 -0.52 -6.01 -11.90
C THR A 47 -1.76 -5.19 -11.59
N ALA A 48 -2.13 -4.29 -12.50
CA ALA A 48 -3.20 -3.30 -12.33
C ALA A 48 -4.60 -3.87 -11.99
N ALA A 49 -4.72 -5.16 -11.66
CA ALA A 49 -5.96 -5.90 -11.41
C ALA A 49 -5.96 -6.67 -10.06
N GLY A 50 -4.95 -6.52 -9.21
CA GLY A 50 -4.80 -7.32 -7.97
C GLY A 50 -4.80 -6.51 -6.66
N LEU A 51 -5.44 -5.34 -6.63
CA LEU A 51 -5.63 -4.58 -5.38
C LEU A 51 -6.92 -5.07 -4.69
N ALA A 52 -6.92 -5.10 -3.35
CA ALA A 52 -8.12 -5.36 -2.56
C ALA A 52 -9.27 -4.46 -3.03
N TYR A 53 -10.50 -5.00 -3.10
CA TYR A 53 -11.68 -4.27 -3.58
C TYR A 53 -12.02 -3.13 -2.61
N THR A 54 -11.48 -1.94 -2.89
CA THR A 54 -11.68 -0.71 -2.11
C THR A 54 -12.78 0.19 -2.68
N GLY A 55 -13.42 -0.23 -3.78
CA GLY A 55 -14.37 0.61 -4.53
C GLY A 55 -13.70 1.70 -5.39
N PHE A 56 -12.36 1.74 -5.44
CA PHE A 56 -11.62 2.67 -6.28
C PHE A 56 -11.57 2.20 -7.74
N THR A 57 -12.04 3.05 -8.67
CA THR A 57 -11.92 2.81 -10.12
C THR A 57 -10.73 3.58 -10.70
N PRO A 58 -9.67 2.90 -11.16
CA PRO A 58 -8.48 3.56 -11.71
C PRO A 58 -8.65 4.00 -13.18
N LEU A 59 -9.74 3.59 -13.84
CA LEU A 59 -10.07 3.92 -15.24
C LEU A 59 -9.81 5.40 -15.63
N PRO A 60 -10.30 6.41 -14.88
CA PRO A 60 -10.06 7.82 -15.24
C PRO A 60 -8.58 8.21 -15.12
N PHE A 61 -7.85 7.67 -14.14
CA PHE A 61 -6.44 8.01 -13.90
C PHE A 61 -5.52 7.35 -14.92
N ILE A 62 -5.79 6.10 -15.30
CA ILE A 62 -5.06 5.40 -16.36
C ILE A 62 -5.27 6.11 -17.70
N GLY A 63 -6.52 6.48 -18.03
CA GLY A 63 -6.84 7.22 -19.25
C GLY A 63 -6.17 8.59 -19.31
N ALA A 64 -6.22 9.36 -18.22
CA ALA A 64 -5.56 10.66 -18.13
C ALA A 64 -4.03 10.55 -18.26
N GLY A 65 -3.42 9.56 -17.60
CA GLY A 65 -1.98 9.30 -17.68
C GLY A 65 -1.53 8.93 -19.10
N ALA A 66 -2.28 8.07 -19.80
CA ALA A 66 -1.99 7.69 -21.18
C ALA A 66 -2.10 8.89 -22.13
N LEU A 67 -3.13 9.73 -21.99
CA LEU A 67 -3.27 10.94 -22.79
C LEU A 67 -2.14 11.95 -22.53
N ALA A 68 -1.74 12.12 -21.27
CA ALA A 68 -0.62 12.99 -20.93
C ALA A 68 0.70 12.52 -21.56
N LEU A 69 0.95 11.20 -21.59
CA LEU A 69 2.12 10.63 -22.25
C LEU A 69 2.08 10.86 -23.77
N LEU A 70 0.94 10.65 -24.42
CA LEU A 70 0.79 10.90 -25.85
C LEU A 70 0.96 12.39 -26.19
N ALA A 71 0.38 13.28 -25.38
CA ALA A 71 0.54 14.72 -25.55
C ALA A 71 2.00 15.15 -25.36
N GLY A 72 2.67 14.68 -24.31
CA GLY A 72 4.08 14.97 -24.05
C GLY A 72 5.01 14.42 -25.14
N ALA A 73 4.77 13.19 -25.60
CA ALA A 73 5.53 12.59 -26.70
C ALA A 73 5.32 13.37 -28.02
N GLY A 74 4.09 13.74 -28.33
CA GLY A 74 3.76 14.59 -29.49
C GLY A 74 4.46 15.94 -29.43
N LEU A 75 4.44 16.59 -28.26
CA LEU A 75 5.10 17.87 -28.05
C LEU A 75 6.63 17.77 -28.20
N LEU A 76 7.24 16.70 -27.68
CA LEU A 76 8.67 16.43 -27.80
C LEU A 76 9.10 16.18 -29.25
N VAL A 77 8.27 15.46 -30.02
CA VAL A 77 8.53 15.24 -31.46
C VAL A 77 8.39 16.55 -32.24
N ALA A 78 7.38 17.36 -31.94
CA ALA A 78 7.18 18.65 -32.59
C ALA A 78 8.33 19.63 -32.30
N SER A 79 8.85 19.67 -31.07
CA SER A 79 9.98 20.54 -30.72
C SER A 79 11.25 20.16 -31.46
N ARG A 80 11.52 18.86 -31.63
CA ARG A 80 12.69 18.36 -32.38
C ARG A 80 12.63 18.73 -33.86
N ARG A 81 11.44 18.72 -34.47
CA ARG A 81 11.25 19.13 -35.87
C ARG A 81 11.43 20.64 -36.11
N ARG A 82 11.31 21.46 -35.08
CA ARG A 82 11.47 22.92 -35.16
C ARG A 82 12.92 23.38 -34.91
N ALA A 83 13.72 22.51 -34.30
CA ALA A 83 15.12 22.79 -33.95
C ALA A 83 16.12 22.27 -35.01
N SER A 84 15.66 21.50 -36.00
CA SER A 84 16.38 21.18 -37.24
C SER A 84 15.93 22.14 -38.33
#